data_AF-A0A3N5V5D9-F1
#
_entry.id   AF-A0A3N5V5D9-F1
#
_cell.length_a   1.000
_cell.length_b   1.000
_cell.length_c   1.000
_cell.angle_alpha   90.00
_cell.angle_beta   90.00
_cell.angle_gamma   90.00
#
_symmetry.space_group_name_H-M   'P 1'
#
loop_
_entity.id
_entity.type
_entity.pdbx_description
1 polymer ?
#
loop_
_entity_poly.entity_id
_entity_poly.type
_entity_poly.pdbx_seq_one_letter_code
_entity_poly.pdbx_strand_id
1 'polypeptide(L)'
;MSKLLGLDMIGVSSDYSTSMIPQEDVILRMDKKYPIADYFSYLIVSDNIRSLDGKTDLFLIDPFQRKDAIKRKVKRGLGIEISIASARKLEAVMAGRWLKEVKSIYEFCQSNHCQFILSSGATSVNEMISARSFESILNVVGISPRIYWKEISEWLYAKSKARWDHVKS
;
A
#
# COMPACT_ATOMS: atom_id res chain seq x y z
N MET A 1 -17.80 10.79 0.48
CA MET A 1 -16.63 10.47 -0.37
C MET A 1 -16.82 11.14 -1.72
N SER A 2 -16.17 12.28 -1.93
CA SER A 2 -16.17 12.96 -3.23
C SER A 2 -15.25 12.20 -4.19
N LYS A 3 -15.87 11.42 -5.08
CA LYS A 3 -15.23 10.70 -6.20
C LYS A 3 -14.80 11.66 -7.31
N LEU A 4 -14.26 12.83 -6.97
CA LEU A 4 -13.73 13.76 -7.95
C LEU A 4 -12.26 13.39 -8.19
N LEU A 5 -11.96 12.90 -9.41
CA LEU A 5 -10.61 12.62 -9.96
C LEU A 5 -9.95 11.27 -9.65
N GLY A 6 -10.61 10.32 -8.98
CA GLY A 6 -10.02 8.99 -8.74
C GLY A 6 -8.81 9.01 -7.80
N LEU A 7 -8.73 10.02 -6.94
CA LEU A 7 -7.68 10.19 -5.93
C LEU A 7 -8.15 9.61 -4.59
N ASP A 8 -7.38 8.68 -4.03
CA ASP A 8 -7.51 8.24 -2.64
C ASP A 8 -6.42 8.91 -1.80
N MET A 9 -6.81 9.56 -0.70
CA MET A 9 -5.92 10.24 0.23
C MET A 9 -5.68 9.35 1.45
N ILE A 10 -4.41 9.08 1.79
CA ILE A 10 -4.00 8.33 2.98
C ILE A 10 -3.11 9.23 3.84
N GLY A 11 -3.50 9.41 5.10
CA GLY A 11 -2.87 10.32 6.05
C GLY A 11 -3.94 11.25 6.65
N VAL A 12 -4.15 11.19 7.96
CA VAL A 12 -5.03 12.13 8.66
C VAL A 12 -4.15 12.91 9.62
N SER A 13 -3.81 14.15 9.24
CA SER A 13 -3.45 15.18 10.21
C SER A 13 -4.75 15.83 10.70
N SER A 14 -4.92 15.96 12.01
CA SER A 14 -6.10 16.55 12.65
C SER A 14 -6.22 18.06 12.46
N ASP A 15 -5.26 18.68 11.79
CA ASP A 15 -5.18 20.12 11.68
C ASP A 15 -5.62 20.51 10.27
N TYR A 16 -6.89 20.90 10.14
CA TYR A 16 -7.43 21.55 8.95
C TYR A 16 -6.72 22.89 8.73
N SER A 17 -5.50 22.83 8.22
CA SER A 17 -4.77 23.97 7.69
C SER A 17 -5.15 24.13 6.22
N THR A 18 -5.73 25.27 5.86
CA THR A 18 -5.93 25.70 4.47
C THR A 18 -4.61 26.11 3.79
N SER A 19 -3.45 25.75 4.35
CA SER A 19 -2.17 26.04 3.72
C SER A 19 -1.96 25.12 2.52
N MET A 20 -1.74 25.69 1.34
CA MET A 20 -1.20 25.00 0.15
C MET A 20 0.25 24.47 0.34
N ILE A 21 0.72 24.40 1.58
CA ILE A 21 2.02 23.81 1.93
C ILE A 21 1.76 22.31 2.08
N PRO A 22 2.46 21.45 1.32
CA PRO A 22 2.29 20.01 1.41
C PRO A 22 2.56 19.58 2.86
N GLN A 23 1.56 18.98 3.51
CA GLN A 23 1.83 18.28 4.77
C GLN A 23 2.80 17.14 4.45
N GLU A 24 3.94 17.11 5.12
CA GLU A 24 5.03 16.14 4.88
C GLU A 24 4.56 14.67 5.01
N ASP A 25 3.41 14.45 5.66
CA ASP A 25 2.85 13.14 5.98
C ASP A 25 1.81 12.60 4.97
N VAL A 26 1.50 13.33 3.89
CA VAL A 26 0.47 12.91 2.92
C VAL A 26 1.10 12.37 1.64
N ILE A 27 0.72 11.14 1.27
CA ILE A 27 1.14 10.50 0.02
C ILE A 27 -0.10 10.23 -0.84
N LEU A 28 -0.14 10.82 -2.03
CA LEU A 28 -1.23 10.63 -2.98
C LEU A 28 -1.15 9.27 -3.66
N ARG A 29 -2.29 8.60 -3.80
CA ARG A 29 -2.40 7.35 -4.58
C ARG A 29 -3.12 7.66 -5.90
N MET A 30 -2.48 7.35 -7.01
CA MET A 30 -2.96 7.72 -8.35
C MET A 30 -2.82 6.56 -9.33
N ASP A 31 -3.70 6.44 -10.32
CA ASP A 31 -3.58 5.46 -11.41
C ASP A 31 -2.52 5.85 -12.46
N LYS A 32 -2.21 7.15 -12.56
CA LYS A 32 -1.17 7.73 -13.42
C LYS A 32 -0.65 9.04 -12.83
N LYS A 33 0.42 9.59 -13.41
CA LYS A 33 0.91 10.92 -13.00
C LYS A 33 -0.09 11.99 -13.46
N TYR A 34 -0.54 12.83 -12.53
CA TYR A 34 -1.32 14.05 -12.81
C TYR A 34 -0.50 15.30 -12.46
N PRO A 35 -0.84 16.49 -13.00
CA PRO A 35 -0.10 17.72 -12.72
C PRO A 35 0.01 18.09 -11.22
N ILE A 36 -1.01 17.74 -10.42
CA ILE A 36 -0.98 17.98 -8.97
C ILE A 36 0.14 17.21 -8.24
N ALA A 37 0.66 16.14 -8.86
CA ALA A 37 1.73 15.32 -8.30
C ALA A 37 3.09 16.05 -8.23
N ASP A 38 3.22 17.23 -8.87
CA ASP A 38 4.44 18.04 -8.77
C ASP A 38 4.54 18.77 -7.41
N TYR A 39 3.44 18.79 -6.63
CA TYR A 39 3.38 19.46 -5.32
C TYR A 39 3.30 18.48 -4.15
N PHE A 40 3.13 17.18 -4.38
CA PHE A 40 2.93 16.19 -3.31
C PHE A 40 3.71 14.91 -3.59
N SER A 41 4.13 14.23 -2.53
CA SER A 41 4.57 12.84 -2.65
C SER A 41 3.42 11.98 -3.18
N TYR A 42 3.70 11.07 -4.10
CA TYR A 42 2.68 10.22 -4.70
C TYR A 42 3.20 8.80 -5.00
N LEU A 43 2.27 7.87 -5.18
CA LEU A 43 2.49 6.49 -5.64
C LEU A 43 1.57 6.20 -6.82
N ILE A 44 2.12 5.56 -7.85
CA ILE A 44 1.32 5.02 -8.96
C ILE A 44 0.82 3.64 -8.58
N VAL A 45 -0.50 3.49 -8.55
CA VAL A 45 -1.21 2.33 -8.05
C VAL A 45 -1.88 1.60 -9.22
N SER A 46 -1.81 0.29 -9.21
CA SER A 46 -2.54 -0.58 -10.13
C SER A 46 -3.22 -1.71 -9.33
N ASP A 47 -4.47 -1.99 -9.64
CA ASP A 47 -5.20 -3.18 -9.15
C ASP A 47 -5.30 -4.28 -10.21
N ASN A 48 -4.95 -3.96 -11.45
CA ASN A 48 -5.00 -4.88 -12.56
C ASN A 48 -3.60 -5.33 -12.96
N ILE A 49 -3.38 -6.63 -12.97
CA ILE A 49 -2.10 -7.21 -13.37
C ILE A 49 -1.73 -6.88 -14.82
N ARG A 50 -2.72 -6.61 -15.68
CA ARG A 50 -2.49 -6.25 -17.08
C ARG A 50 -1.85 -4.88 -17.22
N SER A 51 -2.21 -3.93 -16.34
CA SER A 51 -1.64 -2.58 -16.29
C SER A 51 -0.34 -2.48 -15.49
N LEU A 52 0.12 -3.57 -14.86
CA LEU A 52 1.42 -3.58 -14.17
C LEU A 52 2.55 -3.32 -15.18
N ASP A 53 3.19 -2.16 -15.04
CA ASP A 53 4.24 -1.68 -15.91
C ASP A 53 5.49 -1.25 -15.11
N GLY A 54 6.47 -0.60 -15.76
CA GLY A 54 7.66 -0.12 -15.07
C GLY A 54 7.47 1.13 -14.22
N LYS A 55 6.32 1.79 -14.30
CA LYS A 55 6.02 3.03 -13.58
C LYS A 55 5.17 2.79 -12.34
N THR A 56 4.56 1.60 -12.24
CA THR A 56 3.74 1.19 -11.10
C THR A 56 4.61 1.06 -9.85
N ASP A 57 4.24 1.76 -8.78
CA ASP A 57 4.88 1.63 -7.47
C ASP A 57 4.19 0.63 -6.58
N LEU A 58 2.87 0.54 -6.69
CA LEU A 58 2.03 -0.18 -5.76
C LEU A 58 1.01 -1.03 -6.52
N PHE A 59 0.96 -2.32 -6.21
CA PHE A 59 0.01 -3.26 -6.76
C PHE A 59 -0.94 -3.75 -5.68
N LEU A 60 -2.23 -3.50 -5.87
CA LEU A 60 -3.28 -4.05 -5.02
C LEU A 60 -3.53 -5.50 -5.43
N ILE A 61 -3.26 -6.44 -4.53
CA ILE A 61 -3.45 -7.86 -4.80
C ILE A 61 -4.69 -8.37 -4.04
N ASP A 62 -5.54 -9.13 -4.75
CA ASP A 62 -6.48 -10.03 -4.07
C ASP A 62 -5.69 -11.19 -3.46
N PRO A 63 -5.72 -11.39 -2.13
CA PRO A 63 -4.97 -12.44 -1.46
C PRO A 63 -5.23 -13.85 -2.02
N PHE A 64 -6.39 -14.08 -2.65
CA PHE A 64 -6.74 -15.37 -3.26
C PHE A 64 -6.33 -15.50 -4.72
N GLN A 65 -5.74 -14.46 -5.32
CA GLN A 65 -5.25 -14.50 -6.70
C GLN A 65 -3.97 -15.34 -6.83
N ARG A 66 -3.85 -16.07 -7.94
CA ARG A 66 -2.64 -16.86 -8.25
C ARG A 66 -1.41 -15.96 -8.45
N LYS A 67 -0.33 -16.29 -7.74
CA LYS A 67 0.93 -15.51 -7.69
C LYS A 67 1.80 -15.68 -8.94
N ASP A 68 1.60 -16.75 -9.72
CA ASP A 68 2.41 -17.05 -10.92
C ASP A 68 2.35 -15.95 -11.98
N ALA A 69 1.17 -15.35 -12.14
CA ALA A 69 1.00 -14.25 -13.09
C ALA A 69 1.76 -13.00 -12.61
N ILE A 70 1.80 -12.77 -11.30
CA ILE A 70 2.45 -11.60 -10.69
C ILE A 70 3.96 -11.75 -10.77
N LYS A 71 4.48 -12.95 -10.47
CA LYS A 71 5.91 -13.27 -10.52
C LYS A 71 6.58 -12.87 -11.84
N ARG A 72 5.87 -12.99 -12.97
CA ARG A 72 6.41 -12.64 -14.29
C ARG A 72 6.49 -11.13 -14.57
N LYS A 73 5.72 -10.32 -13.84
CA LYS A 73 5.66 -8.86 -14.04
C LYS A 73 6.26 -8.07 -12.89
N VAL A 74 6.43 -8.70 -11.74
CA VAL A 74 6.94 -8.07 -10.53
C VAL A 74 8.35 -7.53 -10.77
N LYS A 75 8.64 -6.36 -10.21
CA LYS A 75 9.96 -5.73 -10.28
C LYS A 75 10.45 -5.47 -8.87
N ARG A 76 11.78 -5.42 -8.72
CA ARG A 76 12.42 -5.05 -7.46
C ARG A 76 11.89 -3.69 -7.00
N GLY A 77 11.48 -3.60 -5.74
CA GLY A 77 10.95 -2.37 -5.14
C GLY A 77 9.50 -2.06 -5.50
N LEU A 78 8.75 -2.96 -6.16
CA LEU A 78 7.29 -2.87 -6.23
C LEU A 78 6.69 -3.09 -4.84
N GLY A 79 5.74 -2.26 -4.43
CA GLY A 79 4.88 -2.50 -3.27
C GLY A 79 3.74 -3.42 -3.64
N ILE A 80 3.48 -4.45 -2.85
CA ILE A 80 2.34 -5.35 -2.99
C ILE A 80 1.47 -5.18 -1.77
N GLU A 81 0.25 -4.68 -1.97
CA GLU A 81 -0.68 -4.35 -0.91
C GLU A 81 -1.83 -5.34 -0.81
N ILE A 82 -2.05 -5.83 0.40
CA ILE A 82 -3.26 -6.56 0.79
C ILE A 82 -4.07 -5.67 1.72
N SER A 83 -5.38 -5.59 1.44
CA SER A 83 -6.32 -4.88 2.29
C SER A 83 -6.92 -5.81 3.36
N ILE A 84 -6.92 -5.38 4.62
CA ILE A 84 -7.62 -6.07 5.72
C ILE A 84 -9.14 -6.00 5.53
N ALA A 85 -9.65 -4.99 4.83
CA ALA A 85 -11.08 -4.87 4.55
C ALA A 85 -11.63 -6.12 3.82
N SER A 86 -10.80 -6.77 2.98
CA SER A 86 -11.20 -8.01 2.28
C SER A 86 -11.46 -9.18 3.23
N ALA A 87 -10.91 -9.15 4.45
CA ALA A 87 -11.05 -10.22 5.44
C ALA A 87 -12.29 -10.09 6.32
N ARG A 88 -12.87 -8.88 6.45
CA ARG A 88 -13.89 -8.59 7.47
C ARG A 88 -15.20 -9.33 7.30
N LYS A 89 -15.56 -9.60 6.04
CA LYS A 89 -16.81 -10.26 5.66
C LYS A 89 -16.60 -11.77 5.42
N LEU A 90 -15.41 -12.28 5.70
CA LEU A 90 -15.11 -13.69 5.54
C LEU A 90 -15.61 -14.49 6.74
N GLU A 91 -16.17 -15.66 6.47
CA GLU A 91 -16.43 -16.66 7.51
C GLU A 91 -15.12 -17.16 8.12
N ALA A 92 -15.18 -17.73 9.33
CA ALA A 92 -14.00 -18.12 10.11
C ALA A 92 -12.99 -18.98 9.32
N VAL A 93 -13.47 -19.95 8.54
CA VAL A 93 -12.61 -20.80 7.70
C VAL A 93 -11.87 -19.98 6.63
N MET A 94 -12.57 -19.05 5.99
CA MET A 94 -12.00 -18.19 4.95
C MET A 94 -11.07 -17.12 5.54
N ALA A 95 -11.34 -16.62 6.75
CA ALA A 95 -10.43 -15.75 7.47
C ALA A 95 -9.10 -16.45 7.82
N GLY A 96 -9.17 -17.72 8.24
CA GLY A 96 -7.97 -18.55 8.46
C GLY A 96 -7.17 -18.76 7.16
N ARG A 97 -7.84 -19.00 6.03
CA ARG A 97 -7.20 -19.07 4.72
C ARG A 97 -6.58 -17.74 4.30
N TRP A 98 -7.27 -16.62 4.56
CA TRP A 98 -6.76 -15.28 4.28
C TRP A 98 -5.44 -15.03 5.02
N LEU A 99 -5.33 -15.38 6.31
CA LEU A 99 -4.07 -15.26 7.07
C LEU A 99 -2.94 -16.09 6.44
N LYS A 100 -3.25 -17.30 5.97
CA LYS A 100 -2.29 -18.16 5.26
C LYS A 100 -1.82 -17.51 3.96
N GLU A 101 -2.72 -16.90 3.20
CA GLU A 101 -2.38 -16.20 1.96
C GLU A 101 -1.56 -14.94 2.20
N VAL A 102 -1.89 -14.16 3.24
CA VAL A 102 -1.11 -12.99 3.67
C VAL A 102 0.33 -13.40 3.96
N LYS A 103 0.54 -14.46 4.76
CA LYS A 103 1.88 -14.99 5.04
C LYS A 103 2.61 -15.40 3.76
N SER A 104 1.94 -16.14 2.89
CA SER A 104 2.56 -16.60 1.64
C SER A 104 2.87 -15.44 0.66
N ILE A 105 2.08 -14.35 0.68
CA ILE A 105 2.40 -13.14 -0.10
C ILE A 105 3.57 -12.39 0.52
N TYR A 106 3.67 -12.31 1.85
CA TYR A 106 4.85 -11.75 2.51
C TYR A 106 6.13 -12.50 2.12
N GLU A 107 6.12 -13.84 2.19
CA GLU A 107 7.25 -14.69 1.76
C GLU A 107 7.59 -14.49 0.27
N PHE A 108 6.57 -14.35 -0.59
CA PHE A 108 6.74 -14.00 -1.99
C PHE A 108 7.42 -12.64 -2.16
N CYS A 109 7.02 -11.62 -1.41
CA CYS A 109 7.61 -10.28 -1.49
C CYS A 109 9.09 -10.32 -1.11
N GLN A 110 9.43 -11.00 -0.01
CA GLN A 110 10.81 -11.19 0.44
C GLN A 110 11.66 -11.87 -0.64
N SER A 111 11.14 -12.96 -1.22
CA SER A 111 11.86 -13.73 -2.25
C SER A 111 12.07 -12.98 -3.57
N ASN A 112 11.25 -11.97 -3.86
CA ASN A 112 11.31 -11.20 -5.11
C ASN A 112 11.74 -9.74 -4.89
N HIS A 113 12.29 -9.42 -3.71
CA HIS A 113 12.73 -8.06 -3.34
C HIS A 113 11.65 -6.99 -3.57
N CYS A 114 10.41 -7.31 -3.20
CA CYS A 114 9.26 -6.42 -3.23
C CYS A 114 8.92 -5.96 -1.80
N GLN A 115 8.28 -4.80 -1.68
CA GLN A 115 7.77 -4.34 -0.41
C GLN A 115 6.41 -4.99 -0.14
N PHE A 116 6.29 -5.71 0.96
CA PHE A 116 4.98 -6.17 1.44
C PHE A 116 4.26 -5.03 2.18
N ILE A 117 2.99 -4.80 1.86
CA ILE A 117 2.17 -3.77 2.48
C ILE A 117 0.86 -4.39 2.93
N LEU A 118 0.51 -4.17 4.18
CA LEU A 118 -0.78 -4.46 4.75
C LEU A 118 -1.49 -3.13 5.02
N SER A 119 -2.72 -2.97 4.54
CA SER A 119 -3.49 -1.74 4.74
C SER A 119 -4.83 -2.02 5.39
N SER A 120 -5.41 -1.02 6.04
CA SER A 120 -6.73 -1.16 6.68
C SER A 120 -7.85 -1.35 5.64
N GLY A 121 -7.70 -0.75 4.45
CA GLY A 121 -8.76 -0.65 3.44
C GLY A 121 -9.99 0.13 3.90
N ALA A 122 -9.85 0.96 4.92
CA ALA A 122 -10.97 1.67 5.50
C ALA A 122 -11.49 2.74 4.55
N THR A 123 -12.79 2.70 4.24
CA THR A 123 -13.49 3.75 3.47
C THR A 123 -14.22 4.74 4.39
N SER A 124 -14.24 4.47 5.69
CA SER A 124 -14.78 5.35 6.73
C SER A 124 -14.03 5.19 8.05
N VAL A 125 -14.20 6.13 8.98
CA VAL A 125 -13.57 6.08 10.32
C VAL A 125 -13.99 4.83 11.10
N ASN A 126 -15.24 4.38 10.95
CA ASN A 126 -15.76 3.17 11.58
C ASN A 126 -15.08 1.90 11.06
N GLU A 127 -14.44 1.99 9.90
CA GLU A 127 -13.69 0.92 9.29
C GLU A 127 -12.20 1.00 9.63
N MET A 128 -11.74 1.94 10.44
CA MET A 128 -10.34 1.98 10.85
C MET A 128 -10.02 0.83 11.82
N ILE A 129 -8.76 0.41 11.80
CA ILE A 129 -8.22 -0.57 12.74
C ILE A 129 -7.19 0.11 13.62
N SER A 130 -7.17 -0.25 14.89
CA SER A 130 -6.15 0.25 15.81
C SER A 130 -4.78 -0.31 15.42
N ALA A 131 -3.71 0.43 15.73
CA ALA A 131 -2.34 -0.04 15.56
C ALA A 131 -2.13 -1.40 16.27
N ARG A 132 -2.66 -1.58 17.49
CA ARG A 132 -2.55 -2.84 18.23
C ARG A 132 -3.19 -4.02 17.48
N SER A 133 -4.35 -3.81 16.88
CA SER A 133 -5.03 -4.85 16.08
C SER A 133 -4.23 -5.17 14.82
N PHE A 134 -3.69 -4.15 14.15
CA PHE A 134 -2.83 -4.31 12.99
C PHE A 134 -1.57 -5.13 13.31
N GLU A 135 -0.87 -4.78 14.39
CA GLU A 135 0.33 -5.47 14.83
C GLU A 135 0.03 -6.90 15.30
N SER A 136 -1.14 -7.13 15.88
CA SER A 136 -1.59 -8.48 16.23
C SER A 136 -1.74 -9.36 14.99
N ILE A 137 -2.27 -8.82 13.88
CA ILE A 137 -2.34 -9.54 12.60
C ILE A 137 -0.94 -9.87 12.10
N LEU A 138 -0.02 -8.91 12.10
CA LEU A 138 1.39 -9.13 11.71
C LEU A 138 2.04 -10.25 12.52
N ASN A 139 1.88 -10.22 13.85
CA ASN A 139 2.43 -11.25 14.73
C ASN A 139 1.86 -12.64 14.43
N VAL A 140 0.56 -12.75 14.16
CA VAL A 140 -0.09 -14.02 13.80
C VAL A 140 0.48 -14.61 12.51
N VAL A 141 0.81 -13.77 11.52
CA VAL A 141 1.43 -14.23 10.27
C VAL A 141 2.95 -14.40 10.37
N GLY A 142 3.56 -14.10 11.52
CA GLY A 142 4.99 -14.24 11.78
C GLY A 142 5.84 -13.07 11.29
N ILE A 143 5.26 -11.89 11.14
CA ILE A 143 5.95 -10.65 10.75
C ILE A 143 6.19 -9.81 11.99
N SER A 144 7.43 -9.39 12.23
CA SER A 144 7.76 -8.48 13.34
C SER A 144 7.23 -7.07 13.04
N PRO A 145 6.34 -6.50 13.85
CA PRO A 145 5.83 -5.14 13.65
C PRO A 145 6.92 -4.08 13.53
N ARG A 146 7.96 -4.19 14.37
CA ARG A 146 9.10 -3.25 14.36
C ARG A 146 9.83 -3.27 13.01
N ILE A 147 10.07 -4.46 12.46
CA ILE A 147 10.74 -4.61 11.17
C ILE A 147 9.83 -4.11 10.06
N TYR A 148 8.56 -4.49 10.09
CA TYR A 148 7.56 -4.05 9.11
C TYR A 148 7.49 -2.52 9.01
N TRP A 149 7.34 -1.82 10.14
CA TRP A 149 7.23 -0.36 10.15
C TRP A 149 8.52 0.32 9.69
N LYS A 150 9.69 -0.26 9.98
CA LYS A 150 10.96 0.24 9.49
C LYS A 150 11.06 0.09 7.97
N GLU A 151 10.82 -1.11 7.44
CA GLU A 151 10.93 -1.41 6.01
C GLU A 151 9.98 -0.54 5.17
N ILE A 152 8.73 -0.40 5.60
CA ILE A 152 7.76 0.43 4.87
C ILE A 152 8.15 1.90 4.87
N SER A 153 8.70 2.41 5.98
CA SER A 153 9.17 3.80 6.08
C SER A 153 10.36 4.05 5.15
N GLU A 154 11.32 3.13 5.13
CA GLU A 154 12.49 3.19 4.23
C GLU A 154 12.06 3.10 2.76
N TRP A 155 11.10 2.23 2.44
CA TRP A 155 10.56 2.09 1.09
C TRP A 155 9.85 3.36 0.62
N LEU A 156 8.97 3.94 1.45
CA LEU A 156 8.27 5.19 1.14
C LEU A 156 9.25 6.36 0.95
N TYR A 157 10.27 6.45 1.80
CA TYR A 157 11.31 7.46 1.68
C TYR A 157 12.09 7.32 0.36
N ALA A 158 12.48 6.10 -0.02
CA ALA A 158 13.16 5.85 -1.29
C ALA A 158 12.30 6.22 -2.51
N LYS A 159 10.99 5.94 -2.45
CA LYS A 159 10.03 6.30 -3.51
C LYS A 159 9.84 7.80 -3.64
N SER A 160 9.75 8.50 -2.51
CA SER A 160 9.68 9.95 -2.49
C SER A 160 10.97 10.53 -3.07
N LYS A 161 12.14 10.23 -2.47
CA LYS A 161 13.43 10.79 -2.89
C LYS A 161 13.71 10.66 -4.40
N ALA A 162 13.49 9.46 -4.96
CA ALA A 162 13.71 9.22 -6.39
C ALA A 162 12.92 10.18 -7.30
N ARG A 163 11.76 10.67 -6.84
CA ARG A 163 10.90 11.60 -7.58
C ARG A 163 11.28 13.05 -7.39
N TRP A 164 11.71 13.43 -6.18
CA TRP A 164 12.21 14.78 -5.91
C TRP A 164 13.50 15.10 -6.69
N ASP A 165 14.36 14.10 -6.89
CA ASP A 165 15.59 14.26 -7.69
C ASP A 165 15.27 14.51 -9.19
N HIS A 166 14.11 14.08 -9.69
CA HIS A 166 13.68 14.30 -11.08
C HIS A 166 12.96 15.64 -11.31
N VAL A 167 12.60 16.37 -10.25
CA VAL A 167 11.93 17.69 -10.34
C VAL A 167 12.94 18.85 -10.35
N LYS A 168 14.19 18.59 -9.93
CA LYS A 168 15.28 19.58 -9.93
C LYS A 168 16.18 19.53 -11.18
N SER A 169 15.92 18.61 -12.10
CA SER A 169 16.58 18.45 -13.40
C SER A 169 15.79 19.14 -14.50
#